data_AF-A0AAQ5Y4Q3-F1
#
_entry.id   AF-A0AAQ5Y4Q3-F1
#
_cell.length_a   1.000
_cell.length_b   1.000
_cell.length_c   1.000
_cell.angle_alpha   90.00
_cell.angle_beta   90.00
_cell.angle_gamma   90.00
#
_symmetry.space_group_name_H-M   'P 1'
#
loop_
_entity.id
_entity.type
_entity.pdbx_description
1 polymer ?
#
loop_
_entity_poly.entity_id
_entity_poly.type
_entity_poly.pdbx_seq_one_letter_code
_entity_poly.pdbx_strand_id
1 'polypeptide(L)'
;MMEEVKEVTSALSVHGHNIKITDVVKDGDALTFVIVSQKLSGTGEYHVDRTWDDFEWLQQHLFSQEDVPGLQGVIFPPLPAKASGNASAKIMKQLGVLGLGEWQPYCKALETFLQQVATHKILNKNKAVEVFLTSSDAPGRQKVKKNIFNRLSQAVEEMRKEGHKDVDEFFQTERDHNLVLTGCTKTAAEKFLDMVLTEQKIAVACGHFSAALHLCVEPGEDPDKKAFSRLCVQISEVFDSMKKNMTSVAENNVNTLGLGLDLESRYQEAEKEMLFRRTCKLVELENARRNAEKAKPVKKAAMEEVKTATQTEFQQICGVARQEIKQFHGVRVKMLQQALVQWCEKQLLTAKESTDQFNQHLQAFRGMAQ
;
A
#
# COMPACT_ATOMS: atom_id res chain seq x y z
N MET A 1 -35.70 -4.87 29.30
CA MET A 1 -34.97 -3.83 28.55
C MET A 1 -34.15 -4.56 27.50
N MET A 2 -34.64 -4.60 26.27
CA MET A 2 -33.87 -5.13 25.13
C MET A 2 -33.00 -3.98 24.63
N GLU A 3 -31.70 -4.19 24.58
CA GLU A 3 -30.78 -3.27 23.90
C GLU A 3 -31.19 -3.21 22.42
N GLU A 4 -31.56 -2.01 21.96
CA GLU A 4 -31.68 -1.72 20.54
C GLU A 4 -30.31 -1.94 19.89
N VAL A 5 -30.17 -3.06 19.19
CA VAL A 5 -29.09 -3.27 18.23
C VAL A 5 -29.25 -2.20 17.18
N LYS A 6 -28.41 -1.15 17.24
CA LYS A 6 -28.26 -0.18 16.15
C LYS A 6 -27.83 -0.94 14.90
N GLU A 7 -28.79 -1.24 14.04
CA GLU A 7 -28.56 -1.71 12.69
C GLU A 7 -27.72 -0.65 11.97
N VAL A 8 -26.44 -0.96 11.76
CA VAL A 8 -25.56 -0.13 10.92
C VAL A 8 -26.01 -0.39 9.49
N THR A 9 -26.96 0.40 8.98
CA THR A 9 -27.27 0.43 7.55
C THR A 9 -26.00 0.72 6.78
N SER A 10 -25.47 -0.29 6.10
CA SER A 10 -24.29 -0.17 5.25
C SER A 10 -24.61 0.79 4.09
N ALA A 11 -23.70 1.73 3.82
CA ALA A 11 -23.83 2.68 2.71
C ALA A 11 -23.56 2.03 1.34
N LEU A 12 -22.81 0.94 1.32
CA LEU A 12 -22.52 0.14 0.13
C LEU A 12 -23.46 -1.06 0.05
N SER A 13 -23.60 -1.65 -1.14
CA SER A 13 -24.29 -2.94 -1.33
C SER A 13 -23.40 -4.18 -1.18
N VAL A 14 -22.14 -3.98 -0.75
CA VAL A 14 -21.14 -5.03 -0.56
C VAL A 14 -20.53 -5.06 0.84
N HIS A 15 -20.07 -6.23 1.27
CA HIS A 15 -19.30 -6.39 2.51
C HIS A 15 -17.89 -5.83 2.33
N GLY A 16 -17.61 -4.68 2.95
CA GLY A 16 -16.32 -3.98 2.78
C GLY A 16 -15.07 -4.80 3.16
N HIS A 17 -15.19 -5.77 4.06
CA HIS A 17 -14.08 -6.67 4.44
C HIS A 17 -13.88 -7.86 3.48
N ASN A 18 -14.84 -8.14 2.61
CA ASN A 18 -14.86 -9.32 1.74
C ASN A 18 -14.65 -8.95 0.26
N ILE A 19 -13.90 -7.88 0.03
CA ILE A 19 -13.42 -7.48 -1.30
C ILE A 19 -12.11 -8.21 -1.56
N LYS A 20 -11.99 -8.89 -2.69
CA LYS A 20 -10.79 -9.62 -3.10
C LYS A 20 -10.38 -9.27 -4.52
N ILE A 21 -9.08 -9.28 -4.78
CA ILE A 21 -8.55 -9.29 -6.15
C ILE A 21 -8.13 -10.73 -6.46
N THR A 22 -8.91 -11.41 -7.30
CA THR A 22 -8.76 -12.85 -7.51
C THR A 22 -7.85 -13.20 -8.67
N ASP A 23 -7.72 -12.31 -9.66
CA ASP A 23 -6.92 -12.56 -10.84
C ASP A 23 -6.38 -11.26 -11.45
N VAL A 24 -5.31 -11.39 -12.26
CA VAL A 24 -4.71 -10.31 -13.04
C VAL A 24 -4.49 -10.78 -14.47
N VAL A 25 -5.21 -10.14 -15.39
CA VAL A 25 -5.03 -10.34 -16.83
C VAL A 25 -4.05 -9.29 -17.35
N LYS A 26 -2.96 -9.75 -17.96
CA LYS A 26 -1.98 -8.89 -18.62
C LYS A 26 -2.18 -8.93 -20.14
N ASP A 27 -2.46 -7.78 -20.73
CA ASP A 27 -2.53 -7.58 -22.18
C ASP A 27 -1.50 -6.53 -22.61
N GLY A 28 -0.39 -6.97 -23.21
CA GLY A 28 0.77 -6.11 -23.48
C GLY A 28 1.33 -5.49 -22.18
N ASP A 29 1.26 -4.16 -22.09
CA ASP A 29 1.64 -3.38 -20.90
C ASP A 29 0.46 -3.03 -19.98
N ALA A 30 -0.77 -3.35 -20.38
CA ALA A 30 -1.96 -3.11 -19.58
C ALA A 30 -2.23 -4.27 -18.60
N LEU A 31 -2.61 -3.93 -17.37
CA LEU A 31 -3.05 -4.86 -16.35
C LEU A 31 -4.51 -4.61 -16.03
N THR A 32 -5.28 -5.69 -16.01
CA THR A 32 -6.68 -5.72 -15.62
C THR A 32 -6.83 -6.62 -14.40
N PHE A 33 -7.37 -6.08 -13.32
CA PHE A 33 -7.58 -6.74 -12.04
C PHE A 33 -9.03 -7.20 -11.95
N VAL A 34 -9.23 -8.50 -11.68
CA VAL A 34 -10.55 -9.08 -11.44
C VAL A 34 -10.87 -8.93 -9.96
N ILE A 35 -11.88 -8.11 -9.67
CA ILE A 35 -12.30 -7.79 -8.30
C ILE A 35 -13.60 -8.51 -8.00
N VAL A 36 -13.60 -9.26 -6.90
CA VAL A 36 -14.77 -9.97 -6.38
C VAL A 36 -15.23 -9.30 -5.09
N SER A 37 -16.49 -8.89 -5.04
CA SER A 37 -17.11 -8.26 -3.87
C SER A 37 -18.38 -8.99 -3.46
N GLN A 38 -18.44 -9.47 -2.22
CA GLN A 38 -19.63 -10.16 -1.72
C GLN A 38 -20.80 -9.19 -1.49
N LYS A 39 -22.00 -9.54 -1.99
CA LYS A 39 -23.22 -8.76 -1.79
C LYS A 39 -23.67 -8.80 -0.33
N LEU A 40 -24.14 -7.66 0.19
CA LEU A 40 -24.73 -7.57 1.54
C LEU A 40 -26.06 -8.31 1.68
N SER A 41 -26.75 -8.57 0.57
CA SER A 41 -27.97 -9.39 0.56
C SER A 41 -27.71 -10.88 0.86
N GLY A 42 -26.45 -11.28 1.06
CA GLY A 42 -26.04 -12.64 1.42
C GLY A 42 -26.08 -13.66 0.29
N THR A 43 -26.68 -13.34 -0.86
CA THR A 43 -26.81 -14.23 -2.03
C THR A 43 -26.12 -13.62 -3.25
N GLY A 44 -24.85 -13.96 -3.41
CA GLY A 44 -24.06 -13.69 -4.63
C GLY A 44 -22.91 -12.71 -4.47
N GLU A 45 -22.19 -12.53 -5.57
CA GLU A 45 -20.98 -11.71 -5.67
C GLU A 45 -21.11 -10.77 -6.88
N TYR A 46 -20.42 -9.64 -6.80
CA TYR A 46 -20.09 -8.84 -7.98
C TYR A 46 -18.69 -9.23 -8.45
N HIS A 47 -18.55 -9.34 -9.77
CA HIS A 47 -17.30 -9.60 -10.46
C HIS A 47 -17.08 -8.43 -11.41
N VAL A 48 -16.02 -7.67 -11.19
CA VAL A 48 -15.75 -6.46 -11.98
C VAL A 48 -14.28 -6.40 -12.40
N ASP A 49 -14.05 -6.00 -13.65
CA ASP A 49 -12.73 -5.85 -14.22
C ASP A 49 -12.28 -4.38 -14.12
N ARG A 50 -11.09 -4.15 -13.55
CA ARG A 50 -10.57 -2.79 -13.35
C ARG A 50 -9.14 -2.66 -13.82
N THR A 51 -8.85 -1.59 -14.52
CA THR A 51 -7.50 -1.17 -14.91
C THR A 51 -6.91 -0.24 -13.86
N TRP A 52 -5.60 0.03 -13.96
CA TRP A 52 -4.94 1.04 -13.13
C TRP A 52 -5.63 2.42 -13.21
N ASP A 53 -6.04 2.82 -14.40
CA ASP A 53 -6.68 4.12 -14.63
C ASP A 53 -8.02 4.22 -13.87
N ASP A 54 -8.71 3.09 -13.65
CA ASP A 54 -9.95 3.05 -12.87
C ASP A 54 -9.67 3.25 -11.37
N PHE A 55 -8.54 2.75 -10.85
CA PHE A 55 -8.10 3.03 -9.47
C PHE A 55 -7.75 4.51 -9.29
N GLU A 56 -7.07 5.12 -10.26
CA GLU A 56 -6.81 6.56 -10.26
C GLU A 56 -8.10 7.38 -10.33
N TRP A 57 -9.05 6.95 -11.17
CA TRP A 57 -10.38 7.53 -11.24
C TRP A 57 -11.08 7.48 -9.87
N LEU A 58 -11.08 6.32 -9.20
CA LEU A 58 -11.69 6.17 -7.89
C LEU A 58 -11.02 7.12 -6.88
N GLN A 59 -9.70 7.13 -6.83
CA GLN A 59 -8.95 7.99 -5.91
C GLN A 59 -9.28 9.47 -6.12
N GLN A 60 -9.37 9.93 -7.37
CA GLN A 60 -9.77 11.31 -7.68
C GLN A 60 -11.17 11.63 -7.16
N HIS A 61 -12.13 10.72 -7.33
CA HIS A 61 -13.51 10.89 -6.84
C HIS A 61 -13.60 10.88 -5.32
N LEU A 62 -12.75 10.11 -4.64
CA LEU A 62 -12.66 10.14 -3.17
C LEU A 62 -12.22 11.50 -2.66
N PHE A 63 -11.27 12.14 -3.36
CA PHE A 63 -10.82 13.46 -2.99
C PHE A 63 -11.88 14.51 -3.28
N SER A 64 -12.49 14.55 -4.46
CA SER A 64 -13.26 15.68 -4.98
C SER A 64 -14.68 15.90 -4.41
N GLN A 65 -14.99 15.47 -3.18
CA GLN A 65 -16.35 15.57 -2.62
C GLN A 65 -16.57 16.93 -1.93
N GLU A 66 -16.96 17.96 -2.70
CA GLU A 66 -17.11 19.33 -2.19
C GLU A 66 -18.18 19.47 -1.09
N ASP A 67 -19.22 18.64 -1.14
CA ASP A 67 -20.36 18.72 -0.20
C ASP A 67 -20.18 17.91 1.09
N VAL A 68 -19.00 17.29 1.31
CA VAL A 68 -18.75 16.44 2.48
C VAL A 68 -18.01 17.23 3.56
N PRO A 69 -18.68 17.55 4.70
CA PRO A 69 -18.06 18.31 5.78
C PRO A 69 -16.82 17.62 6.35
N GLY A 70 -15.72 18.38 6.49
CA GLY A 70 -14.48 17.89 7.09
C GLY A 70 -13.66 16.92 6.25
N LEU A 71 -14.02 16.68 4.97
CA LEU A 71 -13.32 15.73 4.09
C LEU A 71 -11.80 15.97 4.02
N GLN A 72 -11.35 17.22 4.04
CA GLN A 72 -9.92 17.52 3.97
C GLN A 72 -9.12 17.02 5.19
N GLY A 73 -9.82 16.77 6.30
CA GLY A 73 -9.25 16.15 7.52
C GLY A 73 -9.16 14.63 7.44
N VAL A 74 -9.59 14.00 6.35
CA VAL A 74 -9.46 12.55 6.16
C VAL A 74 -8.01 12.17 5.86
N ILE A 75 -7.50 11.15 6.58
CA ILE A 75 -6.29 10.42 6.17
C ILE A 75 -6.75 9.38 5.15
N PHE A 76 -6.70 9.75 3.86
CA PHE A 76 -7.20 8.88 2.82
C PHE A 76 -6.39 7.58 2.75
N PRO A 77 -7.05 6.41 2.61
CA PRO A 77 -6.35 5.16 2.32
C PRO A 77 -5.41 5.36 1.13
N PRO A 78 -4.10 5.11 1.30
CA PRO A 78 -3.15 5.43 0.26
C PRO A 78 -3.22 4.38 -0.85
N LEU A 79 -3.47 4.83 -2.08
CA LEU A 79 -3.35 3.95 -3.25
C LEU A 79 -1.87 3.54 -3.42
N PRO A 80 -1.55 2.26 -3.67
CA PRO A 80 -0.19 1.83 -4.02
C PRO A 80 0.38 2.61 -5.21
N ALA A 81 1.69 2.55 -5.47
CA ALA A 81 2.24 3.16 -6.67
C ALA A 81 1.84 2.40 -7.95
N LYS A 82 1.71 3.11 -9.07
CA LYS A 82 1.54 2.48 -10.39
C LYS A 82 2.72 1.56 -10.68
N ALA A 83 2.45 0.36 -11.18
CA ALA A 83 3.47 -0.63 -11.51
C ALA A 83 4.38 -0.28 -12.72
N SER A 84 4.34 0.95 -13.27
CA SER A 84 5.04 1.31 -14.53
C SER A 84 6.35 2.10 -14.34
N GLY A 85 7.43 1.60 -14.97
CA GLY A 85 8.58 2.33 -15.54
C GLY A 85 9.57 3.12 -14.65
N ASN A 86 9.16 3.78 -13.57
CA ASN A 86 9.95 4.85 -12.94
C ASN A 86 10.60 4.36 -11.61
N ALA A 87 11.23 5.22 -10.82
CA ALA A 87 11.89 4.81 -9.56
C ALA A 87 10.95 4.07 -8.58
N SER A 88 9.63 4.34 -8.58
CA SER A 88 8.61 3.54 -7.88
C SER A 88 8.36 2.17 -8.52
N ALA A 89 8.58 2.04 -9.83
CA ALA A 89 8.66 0.77 -10.52
C ALA A 89 9.93 -0.01 -10.20
N LYS A 90 10.94 0.56 -9.53
CA LYS A 90 11.97 -0.27 -8.89
C LYS A 90 11.34 -1.02 -7.73
N ILE A 91 10.75 -0.30 -6.76
CA ILE A 91 10.03 -0.89 -5.61
C ILE A 91 8.95 -1.86 -6.06
N MET A 92 8.22 -1.55 -7.13
CA MET A 92 7.15 -2.38 -7.68
C MET A 92 7.59 -3.49 -8.64
N LYS A 93 8.70 -3.37 -9.38
CA LYS A 93 9.40 -4.52 -10.01
C LYS A 93 10.16 -5.37 -8.97
N GLN A 94 10.37 -4.83 -7.77
CA GLN A 94 11.00 -5.52 -6.64
C GLN A 94 9.94 -6.30 -5.84
N LEU A 95 8.76 -5.70 -5.60
CA LEU A 95 7.56 -6.35 -5.06
C LEU A 95 6.98 -7.34 -6.07
N GLY A 96 6.88 -6.94 -7.33
CA GLY A 96 6.63 -7.81 -8.48
C GLY A 96 7.93 -8.33 -9.05
N VAL A 97 8.67 -9.07 -8.21
CA VAL A 97 9.70 -10.08 -8.48
C VAL A 97 10.68 -9.80 -9.64
N LEU A 98 11.98 -9.96 -9.39
CA LEU A 98 13.03 -10.11 -10.41
C LEU A 98 12.69 -11.23 -11.43
N GLY A 99 11.82 -10.94 -12.40
CA GLY A 99 11.54 -11.77 -13.57
C GLY A 99 10.53 -12.92 -13.44
N LEU A 100 9.80 -13.09 -12.33
CA LEU A 100 8.84 -14.22 -12.18
C LEU A 100 7.36 -13.86 -12.40
N GLY A 101 7.01 -12.59 -12.62
CA GLY A 101 5.65 -12.21 -13.02
C GLY A 101 4.58 -12.33 -11.93
N GLU A 102 4.97 -12.38 -10.65
CA GLU A 102 4.00 -12.52 -9.55
C GLU A 102 3.43 -11.17 -9.13
N TRP A 103 2.15 -10.95 -9.47
CA TRP A 103 1.39 -9.76 -9.09
C TRP A 103 0.74 -9.85 -7.71
N GLN A 104 0.90 -10.98 -7.01
CA GLN A 104 0.20 -11.29 -5.76
C GLN A 104 0.41 -10.23 -4.66
N PRO A 105 1.64 -9.78 -4.34
CA PRO A 105 1.83 -8.73 -3.33
C PRO A 105 1.12 -7.43 -3.71
N TYR A 106 1.18 -7.06 -4.99
CA TYR A 106 0.53 -5.85 -5.48
C TYR A 106 -1.00 -5.93 -5.43
N CYS A 107 -1.55 -7.07 -5.82
CA CYS A 107 -2.99 -7.35 -5.69
C CYS A 107 -3.42 -7.23 -4.24
N LYS A 108 -2.62 -7.76 -3.31
CA LYS A 108 -2.91 -7.64 -1.88
C LYS A 108 -2.89 -6.20 -1.39
N ALA A 109 -1.96 -5.38 -1.89
CA ALA A 109 -1.91 -3.95 -1.57
C ALA A 109 -3.14 -3.19 -2.10
N LEU A 110 -3.56 -3.47 -3.34
CA LEU A 110 -4.76 -2.88 -3.94
C LEU A 110 -6.05 -3.36 -3.26
N GLU A 111 -6.14 -4.64 -2.93
CA GLU A 111 -7.23 -5.22 -2.14
C GLU A 111 -7.36 -4.51 -0.80
N THR A 112 -6.24 -4.33 -0.09
CA THR A 112 -6.21 -3.64 1.20
C THR A 112 -6.70 -2.20 1.07
N PHE A 113 -6.28 -1.48 0.02
CA PHE A 113 -6.78 -0.15 -0.28
C PHE A 113 -8.30 -0.13 -0.46
N LEU A 114 -8.87 -1.05 -1.25
CA LEU A 114 -10.31 -1.12 -1.49
C LEU A 114 -11.08 -1.45 -0.21
N GLN A 115 -10.60 -2.40 0.59
CA GLN A 115 -11.20 -2.76 1.87
C GLN A 115 -11.19 -1.57 2.84
N GLN A 116 -10.09 -0.81 2.90
CA GLN A 116 -9.98 0.39 3.73
C GLN A 116 -10.94 1.49 3.27
N VAL A 117 -11.05 1.73 1.96
CA VAL A 117 -12.02 2.70 1.41
C VAL A 117 -13.45 2.27 1.71
N ALA A 118 -13.80 1.01 1.48
CA ALA A 118 -15.16 0.49 1.64
C ALA A 118 -15.61 0.43 3.11
N THR A 119 -14.67 0.31 4.05
CA THR A 119 -14.96 0.25 5.50
C THR A 119 -14.84 1.61 6.19
N HIS A 120 -14.34 2.64 5.48
CA HIS A 120 -14.19 3.97 6.02
C HIS A 120 -15.53 4.71 6.13
N LYS A 121 -15.82 5.28 7.31
CA LYS A 121 -17.13 5.87 7.68
C LYS A 121 -17.61 7.03 6.79
N ILE A 122 -16.68 7.80 6.25
CA ILE A 122 -16.95 8.90 5.31
C ILE A 122 -16.91 8.40 3.86
N LEU A 123 -15.79 7.77 3.45
CA LEU A 123 -15.56 7.40 2.05
C LEU A 123 -16.52 6.34 1.50
N ASN A 124 -17.02 5.44 2.34
CA ASN A 124 -17.95 4.39 1.89
C ASN A 124 -19.33 4.93 1.43
N LYS A 125 -19.63 6.20 1.70
CA LYS A 125 -20.85 6.86 1.23
C LYS A 125 -20.71 7.43 -0.18
N ASN A 126 -19.49 7.48 -0.71
CA ASN A 126 -19.24 7.99 -2.04
C ASN A 126 -19.77 7.00 -3.09
N LYS A 127 -20.67 7.46 -3.95
CA LYS A 127 -21.28 6.62 -5.00
C LYS A 127 -20.25 6.05 -5.97
N ALA A 128 -19.11 6.71 -6.15
CA ALA A 128 -18.01 6.20 -6.97
C ALA A 128 -17.45 4.87 -6.44
N VAL A 129 -17.43 4.65 -5.12
CA VAL A 129 -16.99 3.39 -4.50
C VAL A 129 -17.96 2.27 -4.86
N GLU A 130 -19.26 2.54 -4.75
CA GLU A 130 -20.31 1.58 -5.13
C GLU A 130 -20.23 1.22 -6.62
N VAL A 131 -20.10 2.21 -7.51
CA VAL A 131 -19.95 1.98 -8.95
C VAL A 131 -18.68 1.19 -9.24
N PHE A 132 -17.57 1.54 -8.61
CA PHE A 132 -16.30 0.86 -8.80
C PHE A 132 -16.37 -0.62 -8.42
N LEU A 133 -17.10 -1.00 -7.36
CA LEU A 133 -17.15 -2.37 -6.86
C LEU A 133 -18.26 -3.23 -7.50
N THR A 134 -19.27 -2.63 -8.13
CA THR A 134 -20.49 -3.36 -8.54
C THR A 134 -20.84 -3.26 -10.03
N SER A 135 -20.38 -2.22 -10.72
CA SER A 135 -20.68 -2.00 -12.14
C SER A 135 -19.83 -2.91 -13.03
N SER A 136 -20.43 -3.67 -13.93
CA SER A 136 -19.68 -4.42 -14.95
C SER A 136 -18.95 -3.49 -15.92
N ASP A 137 -19.55 -2.33 -16.24
CA ASP A 137 -18.91 -1.33 -17.09
C ASP A 137 -17.80 -0.58 -16.35
N ALA A 138 -16.71 -0.29 -17.06
CA ALA A 138 -15.63 0.56 -16.56
C ALA A 138 -16.19 1.95 -16.19
N PRO A 139 -15.73 2.56 -15.08
CA PRO A 139 -16.18 3.89 -14.68
C PRO A 139 -16.00 4.91 -15.80
N GLY A 140 -17.04 5.70 -16.08
CA GLY A 140 -16.98 6.73 -17.13
C GLY A 140 -15.82 7.70 -16.88
N ARG A 141 -14.94 7.87 -17.88
CA ARG A 141 -13.73 8.72 -17.81
C ARG A 141 -14.03 10.23 -17.88
N GLN A 142 -15.04 10.69 -17.16
CA GLN A 142 -15.24 12.12 -16.96
C GLN A 142 -14.10 12.62 -16.06
N LYS A 143 -13.21 13.46 -16.62
CA LYS A 143 -12.18 14.14 -15.84
C LYS A 143 -12.86 15.01 -14.79
N VAL A 144 -12.83 14.58 -13.53
CA VAL A 144 -13.24 15.45 -12.43
C VAL A 144 -12.23 16.60 -12.36
N LYS A 145 -12.75 17.83 -12.18
CA LYS A 145 -11.88 19.00 -12.00
C LYS A 145 -10.96 18.75 -10.82
N LYS A 146 -9.64 18.88 -11.04
CA LYS A 146 -8.56 18.70 -10.04
C LYS A 146 -8.56 19.81 -8.97
N ASN A 147 -9.67 20.05 -8.29
CA ASN A 147 -9.86 21.24 -7.46
C ASN A 147 -9.04 21.20 -6.16
N ILE A 148 -8.75 20.01 -5.60
CA ILE A 148 -8.08 19.92 -4.29
C ILE A 148 -6.57 20.08 -4.42
N PHE A 149 -5.95 19.48 -5.43
CA PHE A 149 -4.51 19.62 -5.66
C PHE A 149 -4.10 20.98 -6.26
N ASN A 150 -4.99 21.64 -7.01
CA ASN A 150 -4.66 22.96 -7.58
C ASN A 150 -4.75 24.11 -6.55
N ARG A 151 -5.52 23.95 -5.45
CA ARG A 151 -5.48 24.90 -4.32
C ARG A 151 -4.19 24.75 -3.50
N LEU A 152 -3.66 23.53 -3.40
CA LEU A 152 -2.37 23.25 -2.76
C LEU A 152 -1.22 23.94 -3.51
N SER A 153 -1.19 23.94 -4.85
CA SER A 153 -0.12 24.62 -5.61
C SER A 153 -0.14 26.16 -5.51
N GLN A 154 -1.32 26.79 -5.35
CA GLN A 154 -1.39 28.24 -5.12
C GLN A 154 -1.05 28.62 -3.67
N ALA A 155 -1.37 27.75 -2.70
CA ALA A 155 -0.96 27.91 -1.31
C ALA A 155 0.55 27.66 -1.10
N VAL A 156 1.21 26.86 -1.94
CA VAL A 156 2.65 26.55 -1.89
C VAL A 156 3.53 27.76 -2.20
N GLU A 157 3.08 28.68 -3.06
CA GLU A 157 3.83 29.91 -3.36
C GLU A 157 3.75 30.93 -2.21
N GLU A 158 2.70 30.88 -1.38
CA GLU A 158 2.62 31.60 -0.10
C GLU A 158 3.17 30.80 1.10
N MET A 159 3.23 29.47 1.02
CA MET A 159 3.84 28.55 2.00
C MET A 159 5.33 28.30 1.76
N ARG A 160 6.05 29.26 1.16
CA ARG A 160 7.54 29.34 1.25
C ARG A 160 8.03 29.66 2.68
N LYS A 161 7.34 29.11 3.67
CA LYS A 161 7.68 29.02 5.09
C LYS A 161 7.15 27.67 5.58
N GLU A 162 7.94 26.61 5.39
CA GLU A 162 7.77 25.32 6.10
C GLU A 162 7.64 25.49 7.62
N GLY A 163 7.95 26.67 8.17
CA GLY A 163 7.79 27.04 9.58
C GLY A 163 6.48 27.73 9.98
N HIS A 164 5.37 27.63 9.23
CA HIS A 164 4.07 28.09 9.77
C HIS A 164 3.64 27.17 10.91
N LYS A 165 3.93 27.61 12.14
CA LYS A 165 3.57 26.91 13.37
C LYS A 165 2.05 26.79 13.46
N ASP A 166 1.60 25.62 13.90
CA ASP A 166 0.22 25.45 14.32
C ASP A 166 0.04 26.09 15.69
N VAL A 167 -1.04 26.85 15.84
CA VAL A 167 -1.43 27.40 17.15
C VAL A 167 -2.03 26.33 18.06
N ASP A 168 -2.46 25.21 17.48
CA ASP A 168 -2.99 24.05 18.19
C ASP A 168 -1.86 23.07 18.49
N GLU A 169 -1.50 22.96 19.78
CA GLU A 169 -0.37 22.15 20.24
C GLU A 169 -0.44 20.70 19.77
N PHE A 170 -1.64 20.09 19.77
CA PHE A 170 -1.82 18.72 19.30
C PHE A 170 -1.36 18.56 17.84
N PHE A 171 -1.82 19.45 16.95
CA PHE A 171 -1.48 19.33 15.53
C PHE A 171 -0.04 19.71 15.24
N GLN A 172 0.54 20.63 16.01
CA GLN A 172 1.97 20.93 15.92
C GLN A 172 2.80 19.70 16.30
N THR A 173 2.50 19.06 17.44
CA THR A 173 3.18 17.85 17.90
C THR A 173 3.02 16.70 16.90
N GLU A 174 1.82 16.49 16.36
CA GLU A 174 1.60 15.45 15.35
C GLU A 174 2.39 15.70 14.06
N ARG A 175 2.48 16.96 13.60
CA ARG A 175 3.34 17.31 12.45
C ARG A 175 4.81 17.01 12.70
N ASP A 176 5.32 17.38 13.88
CA ASP A 176 6.73 17.17 14.23
C ASP A 176 7.05 15.67 14.33
N HIS A 177 6.15 14.87 14.93
CA HIS A 177 6.28 13.42 14.99
C HIS A 177 6.18 12.75 13.62
N ASN A 178 5.15 13.09 12.83
CA ASN A 178 4.92 12.52 11.51
C ASN A 178 6.08 12.83 10.55
N LEU A 179 6.71 14.02 10.64
CA LEU A 179 7.88 14.37 9.83
C LEU A 179 9.04 13.39 10.04
N VAL A 180 9.33 13.05 11.30
CA VAL A 180 10.39 12.09 11.66
C VAL A 180 9.98 10.68 11.22
N LEU A 181 8.77 10.26 11.57
CA LEU A 181 8.28 8.92 11.27
C LEU A 181 8.25 8.64 9.77
N THR A 182 7.78 9.59 8.96
CA THR A 182 7.77 9.47 7.49
C THR A 182 9.15 9.11 6.94
N GLY A 183 10.21 9.78 7.42
CA GLY A 183 11.59 9.49 7.01
C GLY A 183 12.06 8.10 7.46
N CYS A 184 11.74 7.74 8.71
CA CYS A 184 12.10 6.43 9.27
C CYS A 184 11.39 5.27 8.56
N THR A 185 10.07 5.35 8.35
CA THR A 185 9.27 4.29 7.74
C THR A 185 9.64 4.08 6.29
N LYS A 186 9.88 5.18 5.56
CA LYS A 186 10.37 5.11 4.18
C LYS A 186 11.72 4.42 4.08
N THR A 187 12.68 4.81 4.93
CA THR A 187 14.01 4.20 4.98
C THR A 187 13.93 2.72 5.34
N ALA A 188 13.08 2.35 6.30
CA ALA A 188 12.88 0.96 6.70
C ALA A 188 12.32 0.11 5.55
N ALA A 189 11.30 0.60 4.85
CA ALA A 189 10.72 -0.08 3.69
C ALA A 189 11.76 -0.25 2.56
N GLU A 190 12.49 0.80 2.22
CA GLU A 190 13.54 0.76 1.19
C GLU A 190 14.66 -0.25 1.54
N LYS A 191 15.15 -0.21 2.78
CA LYS A 191 16.23 -1.12 3.22
C LYS A 191 15.79 -2.57 3.30
N PHE A 192 14.55 -2.81 3.69
CA PHE A 192 13.99 -4.16 3.67
C PHE A 192 13.89 -4.70 2.24
N LEU A 193 13.47 -3.88 1.28
CA LEU A 193 13.44 -4.27 -0.13
C LEU A 193 14.84 -4.47 -0.73
N ASP A 194 15.84 -3.69 -0.34
CA ASP A 194 17.25 -3.91 -0.72
C ASP A 194 17.75 -5.30 -0.27
N MET A 195 17.35 -5.74 0.93
CA MET A 195 17.66 -7.07 1.45
C MET A 195 16.99 -8.17 0.62
N VAL A 196 15.67 -8.05 0.37
CA VAL A 196 14.92 -8.99 -0.49
C VAL A 196 15.56 -9.14 -1.87
N LEU A 197 15.95 -8.01 -2.48
CA LEU A 197 16.64 -8.02 -3.76
C LEU A 197 17.96 -8.80 -3.73
N THR A 198 18.67 -8.70 -2.62
CA THR A 198 19.93 -9.39 -2.43
C THR A 198 19.70 -10.90 -2.32
N GLU A 199 18.66 -11.32 -1.60
CA GLU A 199 18.21 -12.72 -1.54
C GLU A 199 17.90 -13.27 -2.94
N GLN A 200 17.14 -12.53 -3.75
CA GLN A 200 16.83 -12.97 -5.12
C GLN A 200 18.08 -13.06 -6.00
N LYS A 201 19.04 -12.13 -5.87
CA LYS A 201 20.34 -12.22 -6.58
C LYS A 201 21.12 -13.48 -6.19
N ILE A 202 21.10 -13.84 -4.90
CA ILE A 202 21.70 -15.08 -4.41
C ILE A 202 21.00 -16.29 -5.05
N ALA A 203 19.66 -16.29 -5.12
CA ALA A 203 18.90 -17.35 -5.78
C ALA A 203 19.31 -17.54 -7.26
N VAL A 204 19.45 -16.43 -8.00
CA VAL A 204 19.92 -16.44 -9.40
C VAL A 204 21.34 -17.00 -9.50
N ALA A 205 22.25 -16.56 -8.64
CA ALA A 205 23.62 -17.06 -8.60
C ALA A 205 23.67 -18.58 -8.33
N CYS A 206 22.88 -19.07 -7.37
CA CYS A 206 22.73 -20.51 -7.12
C CYS A 206 22.25 -21.26 -8.38
N GLY A 207 21.28 -20.72 -9.11
CA GLY A 207 20.84 -21.28 -10.40
C GLY A 207 21.95 -21.34 -11.45
N HIS A 208 22.77 -20.29 -11.56
CA HIS A 208 23.92 -20.30 -12.47
C HIS A 208 24.96 -21.33 -12.06
N PHE A 209 25.23 -21.50 -10.76
CA PHE A 209 26.13 -22.54 -10.27
C PHE A 209 25.62 -23.95 -10.58
N SER A 210 24.33 -24.23 -10.34
CA SER A 210 23.72 -25.51 -10.72
C SER A 210 23.91 -25.78 -12.22
N ALA A 211 23.58 -24.81 -13.07
CA ALA A 211 23.74 -24.94 -14.52
C ALA A 211 25.20 -25.16 -14.94
N ALA A 212 26.15 -24.44 -14.33
CA ALA A 212 27.58 -24.60 -14.62
C ALA A 212 28.09 -26.00 -14.25
N LEU A 213 27.65 -26.56 -13.12
CA LEU A 213 27.99 -27.93 -12.70
C LEU A 213 27.43 -28.97 -13.68
N HIS A 214 26.23 -28.76 -14.20
CA HIS A 214 25.67 -29.62 -15.24
C HIS A 214 26.46 -29.61 -16.55
N LEU A 215 27.13 -28.51 -16.90
CA LEU A 215 28.02 -28.45 -18.07
C LEU A 215 29.30 -29.28 -17.90
N CYS A 216 29.69 -29.60 -16.67
CA CYS A 216 30.86 -30.44 -16.37
C CYS A 216 30.55 -31.95 -16.47
N VAL A 217 29.29 -32.34 -16.72
CA VAL A 217 28.88 -33.74 -16.84
C VAL A 217 29.25 -34.27 -18.22
N GLU A 218 30.21 -35.18 -18.29
CA GLU A 218 30.65 -35.82 -19.54
C GLU A 218 30.10 -37.24 -19.67
N PRO A 219 29.62 -37.66 -20.85
CA PRO A 219 29.33 -39.06 -21.13
C PRO A 219 30.63 -39.86 -21.33
N GLY A 220 30.71 -41.04 -20.71
CA GLY A 220 31.86 -41.93 -20.89
C GLY A 220 31.81 -43.14 -19.96
N GLU A 221 32.58 -44.18 -20.28
CA GLU A 221 32.65 -45.40 -19.46
C GLU A 221 33.70 -45.33 -18.35
N ASP A 222 34.62 -44.37 -18.44
CA ASP A 222 35.73 -44.17 -17.50
C ASP A 222 35.22 -43.99 -16.05
N PRO A 223 35.69 -44.82 -15.09
CA PRO A 223 35.21 -44.79 -13.71
C PRO A 223 35.41 -43.45 -13.01
N ASP A 224 36.53 -42.76 -13.25
CA ASP A 224 36.85 -41.49 -12.61
C ASP A 224 35.98 -40.36 -13.16
N LYS A 225 35.77 -40.33 -14.48
CA LYS A 225 34.82 -39.40 -15.12
C LYS A 225 33.38 -39.61 -14.65
N LYS A 226 32.95 -40.87 -14.45
CA LYS A 226 31.63 -41.19 -13.88
C LYS A 226 31.51 -40.73 -12.43
N ALA A 227 32.56 -40.90 -11.62
CA ALA A 227 32.57 -40.44 -10.24
C ALA A 227 32.47 -38.91 -10.15
N PHE A 228 33.29 -38.19 -10.94
CA PHE A 228 33.24 -36.74 -11.02
C PHE A 228 31.88 -36.22 -11.51
N SER A 229 31.33 -36.81 -12.58
CA SER A 229 30.01 -36.43 -13.11
C SER A 229 28.90 -36.60 -12.08
N ARG A 230 28.90 -37.71 -11.32
CA ARG A 230 27.95 -37.91 -10.21
C ARG A 230 28.10 -36.85 -9.13
N LEU A 231 29.32 -36.48 -8.78
CA LEU A 231 29.57 -35.42 -7.80
C LEU A 231 29.06 -34.06 -8.29
N CYS A 232 29.30 -33.71 -9.56
CA CYS A 232 28.78 -32.49 -10.18
C CYS A 232 27.26 -32.42 -10.12
N VAL A 233 26.56 -33.52 -10.45
CA VAL A 233 25.09 -33.61 -10.35
C VAL A 233 24.63 -33.47 -8.90
N GLN A 234 25.28 -34.16 -7.95
CA GLN A 234 24.87 -34.05 -6.54
C GLN A 234 25.04 -32.63 -5.99
N ILE A 235 26.12 -31.93 -6.37
CA ILE A 235 26.33 -30.54 -5.96
C ILE A 235 25.36 -29.59 -6.69
N SER A 236 25.01 -29.86 -7.96
CA SER A 236 24.05 -29.03 -8.69
C SER A 236 22.67 -29.08 -8.04
N GLU A 237 22.24 -30.26 -7.60
CA GLU A 237 21.00 -30.45 -6.84
C GLU A 237 20.98 -29.65 -5.53
N VAL A 238 22.12 -29.55 -4.81
CA VAL A 238 22.23 -28.69 -3.63
C VAL A 238 22.00 -27.22 -4.00
N PHE A 239 22.65 -26.74 -5.07
CA PHE A 239 22.48 -25.36 -5.51
C PHE A 239 21.06 -25.07 -5.99
N ASP A 240 20.37 -26.03 -6.62
CA ASP A 240 18.95 -25.88 -6.96
C ASP A 240 18.05 -25.82 -5.73
N SER A 241 18.34 -26.61 -4.69
CA SER A 241 17.67 -26.48 -3.38
C SER A 241 17.94 -25.11 -2.74
N MET A 242 19.18 -24.62 -2.76
CA MET A 242 19.53 -23.29 -2.25
C MET A 242 18.80 -22.18 -3.02
N LYS A 243 18.73 -22.29 -4.35
CA LYS A 243 17.96 -21.37 -5.20
C LYS A 243 16.50 -21.34 -4.77
N LYS A 244 15.85 -22.51 -4.66
CA LYS A 244 14.44 -22.61 -4.23
C LYS A 244 14.23 -22.00 -2.85
N ASN A 245 15.07 -22.34 -1.87
CA ASN A 245 15.03 -21.75 -0.53
C ASN A 245 15.08 -20.22 -0.59
N MET A 246 16.08 -19.67 -1.28
CA MET A 246 16.29 -18.22 -1.28
C MET A 246 15.20 -17.47 -2.05
N THR A 247 14.65 -18.08 -3.10
CA THR A 247 13.42 -17.61 -3.76
C THR A 247 12.25 -17.56 -2.79
N SER A 248 11.97 -18.65 -2.06
CA SER A 248 10.90 -18.69 -1.07
C SER A 248 11.08 -17.69 0.07
N VAL A 249 12.32 -17.50 0.56
CA VAL A 249 12.64 -16.49 1.59
C VAL A 249 12.27 -15.09 1.08
N ALA A 250 12.71 -14.74 -0.13
CA ALA A 250 12.44 -13.43 -0.72
C ALA A 250 10.94 -13.21 -0.94
N GLU A 251 10.22 -14.20 -1.47
CA GLU A 251 8.77 -14.14 -1.66
C GLU A 251 8.03 -13.97 -0.33
N ASN A 252 8.40 -14.74 0.69
CA ASN A 252 7.81 -14.63 2.03
C ASN A 252 8.07 -13.26 2.64
N ASN A 253 9.29 -12.72 2.49
CA ASN A 253 9.67 -11.40 2.98
C ASN A 253 8.79 -10.30 2.38
N VAL A 254 8.61 -10.33 1.05
CA VAL A 254 7.75 -9.37 0.34
C VAL A 254 6.30 -9.50 0.79
N ASN A 255 5.75 -10.71 0.80
CA ASN A 255 4.34 -10.98 1.09
C ASN A 255 3.93 -10.76 2.55
N THR A 256 4.88 -10.54 3.46
CA THR A 256 4.62 -10.34 4.89
C THR A 256 5.06 -8.96 5.34
N LEU A 257 6.26 -8.82 5.90
CA LEU A 257 6.77 -7.57 6.42
C LEU A 257 6.97 -6.50 5.33
N GLY A 258 7.32 -6.90 4.11
CA GLY A 258 7.45 -5.99 2.97
C GLY A 258 6.16 -5.20 2.70
N LEU A 259 5.02 -5.88 2.59
CA LEU A 259 3.71 -5.25 2.45
C LEU A 259 3.34 -4.38 3.65
N GLY A 260 3.66 -4.82 4.87
CA GLY A 260 3.39 -4.05 6.08
C GLY A 260 4.17 -2.74 6.15
N LEU A 261 5.46 -2.76 5.82
CA LEU A 261 6.33 -1.59 5.80
C LEU A 261 5.96 -0.62 4.67
N ASP A 262 5.63 -1.14 3.48
CA ASP A 262 5.14 -0.31 2.37
C ASP A 262 3.83 0.41 2.73
N LEU A 263 2.86 -0.34 3.29
CA LEU A 263 1.58 0.24 3.72
C LEU A 263 1.78 1.30 4.80
N GLU A 264 2.62 1.03 5.79
CA GLU A 264 2.95 1.98 6.84
C GLU A 264 3.57 3.27 6.27
N SER A 265 4.59 3.13 5.40
CA SER A 265 5.25 4.28 4.80
C SER A 265 4.28 5.14 3.99
N ARG A 266 3.36 4.51 3.25
CA ARG A 266 2.34 5.23 2.47
C ARG A 266 1.33 5.95 3.37
N TYR A 267 0.96 5.36 4.50
CA TYR A 267 0.07 6.00 5.45
C TYR A 267 0.71 7.21 6.17
N GLN A 268 2.00 7.13 6.50
CA GLN A 268 2.73 8.29 7.03
C GLN A 268 2.69 9.49 6.07
N GLU A 269 2.90 9.26 4.77
CA GLU A 269 2.78 10.31 3.75
C GLU A 269 1.32 10.80 3.60
N ALA A 270 0.32 9.91 3.71
CA ALA A 270 -1.09 10.31 3.66
C ALA A 270 -1.51 11.19 4.85
N GLU A 271 -1.00 10.88 6.04
CA GLU A 271 -1.18 11.71 7.24
C GLU A 271 -0.48 13.06 7.10
N LYS A 272 0.78 13.07 6.63
CA LYS A 272 1.54 14.28 6.34
C LYS A 272 0.79 15.23 5.41
N GLU A 273 0.25 14.68 4.32
CA GLU A 273 -0.53 15.41 3.34
C GLU A 273 -1.85 15.93 3.92
N MET A 274 -2.52 15.17 4.79
CA MET A 274 -3.72 15.63 5.51
C MET A 274 -3.39 16.81 6.45
N LEU A 275 -2.30 16.71 7.23
CA LEU A 275 -1.84 17.78 8.10
C LEU A 275 -1.48 19.04 7.31
N PHE A 276 -0.91 18.86 6.11
CA PHE A 276 -0.64 19.96 5.18
C PHE A 276 -1.93 20.63 4.69
N ARG A 277 -2.93 19.86 4.19
CA ARG A 277 -4.24 20.40 3.80
C ARG A 277 -4.91 21.18 4.93
N ARG A 278 -4.90 20.65 6.15
CA ARG A 278 -5.43 21.33 7.33
C ARG A 278 -4.67 22.64 7.59
N THR A 279 -3.35 22.64 7.46
CA THR A 279 -2.52 23.85 7.62
C THR A 279 -2.87 24.91 6.58
N CYS A 280 -3.06 24.54 5.32
CA CYS A 280 -3.53 25.49 4.29
C CYS A 280 -4.87 26.13 4.69
N LYS A 281 -5.80 25.33 5.24
CA LYS A 281 -7.09 25.85 5.72
C LYS A 281 -6.96 26.79 6.92
N LEU A 282 -6.00 26.53 7.82
CA LEU A 282 -5.69 27.45 8.92
C LEU A 282 -5.24 28.82 8.38
N VAL A 283 -4.35 28.82 7.37
CA VAL A 283 -3.89 30.05 6.72
C VAL A 283 -5.04 30.80 6.04
N GLU A 284 -5.92 30.09 5.32
CA GLU A 284 -7.14 30.69 4.76
C GLU A 284 -8.01 31.37 5.84
N LEU A 285 -8.18 30.72 7.00
CA LEU A 285 -8.93 31.26 8.12
C LEU A 285 -8.27 32.51 8.71
N GLU A 286 -6.95 32.50 8.91
CA GLU A 286 -6.22 33.68 9.38
C GLU A 286 -6.35 34.87 8.43
N ASN A 287 -6.26 34.60 7.13
CA ASN A 287 -6.45 35.62 6.09
C ASN A 287 -7.89 36.16 6.09
N ALA A 288 -8.90 35.28 6.19
CA ALA A 288 -10.30 35.68 6.29
C ALA A 288 -10.56 36.54 7.53
N ARG A 289 -9.95 36.21 8.68
CA ARG A 289 -10.02 37.02 9.91
C ARG A 289 -9.42 38.42 9.71
N ARG A 290 -8.20 38.51 9.20
CA ARG A 290 -7.53 39.79 8.91
C ARG A 290 -8.32 40.64 7.92
N ASN A 291 -8.89 40.02 6.89
CA ASN A 291 -9.70 40.71 5.88
C ASN A 291 -11.00 41.24 6.47
N ALA A 292 -11.68 40.45 7.31
CA ALA A 292 -12.87 40.90 8.03
C ALA A 292 -12.56 42.07 8.97
N GLU A 293 -11.46 42.01 9.73
CA GLU A 293 -11.02 43.10 10.62
C GLU A 293 -10.78 44.41 9.87
N LYS A 294 -10.12 44.36 8.71
CA LYS A 294 -9.77 45.54 7.89
C LYS A 294 -10.87 46.00 6.94
N ALA A 295 -12.01 45.30 6.87
CA ALA A 295 -13.06 45.59 5.91
C ALA A 295 -13.76 46.93 6.19
N LYS A 296 -13.94 47.74 5.15
CA LYS A 296 -14.75 48.97 5.19
C LYS A 296 -16.22 48.64 5.54
N PRO A 297 -17.00 49.57 6.13
CA PRO A 297 -18.39 49.31 6.58
C PRO A 297 -19.27 48.63 5.53
N VAL A 298 -19.19 49.07 4.27
CA VAL A 298 -19.98 48.53 3.14
C VAL A 298 -19.70 47.05 2.86
N LYS A 299 -18.46 46.57 3.08
CA LYS A 299 -18.06 45.17 2.83
C LYS A 299 -17.95 44.34 4.11
N LYS A 300 -18.19 44.94 5.28
CA LYS A 300 -17.95 44.31 6.59
C LYS A 300 -18.80 43.07 6.78
N ALA A 301 -20.11 43.15 6.48
CA ALA A 301 -21.04 42.03 6.62
C ALA A 301 -20.62 40.82 5.76
N ALA A 302 -20.32 41.05 4.48
CA ALA A 302 -19.89 39.98 3.57
C ALA A 302 -18.58 39.31 4.01
N MET A 303 -17.62 40.09 4.53
CA MET A 303 -16.34 39.53 5.01
C MET A 303 -16.48 38.76 6.33
N GLU A 304 -17.39 39.16 7.23
CA GLU A 304 -17.70 38.38 8.44
C GLU A 304 -18.41 37.07 8.10
N GLU A 305 -19.26 37.04 7.06
CA GLU A 305 -19.88 35.81 6.57
C GLU A 305 -18.83 34.83 6.02
N VAL A 306 -17.91 35.30 5.18
CA VAL A 306 -16.77 34.49 4.67
C VAL A 306 -15.91 33.96 5.82
N LYS A 307 -15.54 34.82 6.78
CA LYS A 307 -14.79 34.40 7.97
C LYS A 307 -15.52 33.32 8.75
N THR A 308 -16.83 33.48 8.95
CA THR A 308 -17.66 32.51 9.70
C THR A 308 -17.73 31.17 8.96
N ALA A 309 -17.98 31.18 7.65
CA ALA A 309 -17.98 29.97 6.83
C ALA A 309 -16.63 29.24 6.87
N THR A 310 -15.52 29.96 6.66
CA THR A 310 -14.16 29.38 6.73
C THR A 310 -13.84 28.84 8.13
N GLN A 311 -14.30 29.52 9.18
CA GLN A 311 -14.13 29.08 10.57
C GLN A 311 -14.86 27.75 10.84
N THR A 312 -16.10 27.63 10.38
CA THR A 312 -16.90 26.41 10.52
C THR A 312 -16.27 25.25 9.76
N GLU A 313 -15.84 25.48 8.51
CA GLU A 313 -15.16 24.45 7.71
C GLU A 313 -13.84 24.01 8.36
N PHE A 314 -13.04 24.94 8.85
CA PHE A 314 -11.79 24.62 9.57
C PHE A 314 -12.05 23.79 10.84
N GLN A 315 -13.09 24.10 11.61
CA GLN A 315 -13.46 23.32 12.80
C GLN A 315 -13.88 21.89 12.44
N GLN A 316 -14.66 21.71 11.36
CA GLN A 316 -15.05 20.38 10.88
C GLN A 316 -13.82 19.57 10.44
N ILE A 317 -12.90 20.19 9.69
CA ILE A 317 -11.64 19.57 9.27
C ILE A 317 -10.81 19.15 10.49
N CYS A 318 -10.68 20.01 11.50
CA CYS A 318 -9.97 19.68 12.74
C CYS A 318 -10.62 18.50 13.47
N GLY A 319 -11.96 18.46 13.54
CA GLY A 319 -12.70 17.37 14.17
C GLY A 319 -12.44 16.02 13.51
N VAL A 320 -12.54 15.97 12.17
CA VAL A 320 -12.25 14.75 11.41
C VAL A 320 -10.78 14.37 11.54
N ALA A 321 -9.85 15.32 11.37
CA ALA A 321 -8.41 15.05 11.45
C ALA A 321 -8.00 14.43 12.80
N ARG A 322 -8.53 14.94 13.93
CA ARG A 322 -8.27 14.34 15.25
C ARG A 322 -8.78 12.91 15.35
N GLN A 323 -9.97 12.65 14.82
CA GLN A 323 -10.55 11.32 14.82
C GLN A 323 -9.73 10.34 13.97
N GLU A 324 -9.31 10.78 12.79
CA GLU A 324 -8.51 9.99 11.85
C GLU A 324 -7.12 9.67 12.42
N ILE A 325 -6.41 10.66 12.97
CA ILE A 325 -5.10 10.45 13.63
C ILE A 325 -5.24 9.42 14.77
N LYS A 326 -6.24 9.60 15.64
CA LYS A 326 -6.50 8.68 16.75
C LYS A 326 -6.79 7.26 16.25
N GLN A 327 -7.62 7.14 15.22
CA GLN A 327 -7.96 5.85 14.64
C GLN A 327 -6.73 5.19 13.99
N PHE A 328 -5.99 5.93 13.17
CA PHE A 328 -4.79 5.47 12.51
C PHE A 328 -3.73 4.99 13.51
N HIS A 329 -3.42 5.79 14.53
CA HIS A 329 -2.49 5.41 15.59
C HIS A 329 -2.92 4.13 16.33
N GLY A 330 -4.23 3.96 16.57
CA GLY A 330 -4.78 2.77 17.22
C GLY A 330 -4.68 1.48 16.38
N VAL A 331 -4.65 1.58 15.04
CA VAL A 331 -4.57 0.41 14.14
C VAL A 331 -3.17 0.13 13.63
N ARG A 332 -2.33 1.17 13.45
CA ARG A 332 -0.96 1.06 12.93
C ARG A 332 -0.11 0.03 13.68
N VAL A 333 -0.11 0.10 15.01
CA VAL A 333 0.72 -0.78 15.85
C VAL A 333 0.32 -2.25 15.63
N LYS A 334 -0.98 -2.52 15.54
CA LYS A 334 -1.51 -3.87 15.30
C LYS A 334 -1.16 -4.38 13.91
N MET A 335 -1.25 -3.52 12.89
CA MET A 335 -0.88 -3.87 11.51
C MET A 335 0.59 -4.27 11.42
N LEU A 336 1.51 -3.46 11.97
CA LEU A 336 2.94 -3.77 11.96
C LEU A 336 3.26 -5.02 12.77
N GLN A 337 2.61 -5.19 13.93
CA GLN A 337 2.75 -6.40 14.74
C GLN A 337 2.33 -7.65 13.96
N GLN A 338 1.19 -7.62 13.26
CA GLN A 338 0.72 -8.72 12.43
C GLN A 338 1.71 -9.04 11.31
N ALA A 339 2.23 -8.02 10.62
CA ALA A 339 3.22 -8.20 9.56
C ALA A 339 4.53 -8.84 10.08
N LEU A 340 5.00 -8.41 11.26
CA LEU A 340 6.18 -8.98 11.92
C LEU A 340 5.97 -10.44 12.34
N VAL A 341 4.80 -10.76 12.92
CA VAL A 341 4.47 -12.13 13.33
C VAL A 341 4.43 -13.05 12.11
N GLN A 342 3.70 -12.66 11.06
CA GLN A 342 3.61 -13.43 9.82
C GLN A 342 4.98 -13.65 9.18
N TRP A 343 5.83 -12.62 9.18
CA TRP A 343 7.19 -12.71 8.69
C TRP A 343 8.00 -13.75 9.47
N CYS A 344 8.03 -13.65 10.80
CA CYS A 344 8.75 -14.60 11.65
C CYS A 344 8.24 -16.05 11.48
N GLU A 345 6.93 -16.25 11.40
CA GLU A 345 6.32 -17.56 11.19
C GLU A 345 6.75 -18.17 9.85
N LYS A 346 6.73 -17.38 8.77
CA LYS A 346 7.15 -17.82 7.44
C LYS A 346 8.65 -18.09 7.35
N GLN A 347 9.47 -17.27 8.01
CA GLN A 347 10.92 -17.52 8.09
C GLN A 347 11.22 -18.83 8.83
N LEU A 348 10.55 -19.09 9.95
CA LEU A 348 10.72 -20.33 10.70
C LEU A 348 10.29 -21.56 9.88
N LEU A 349 9.16 -21.46 9.18
CA LEU A 349 8.69 -22.55 8.31
C LEU A 349 9.70 -22.85 7.20
N THR A 350 10.14 -21.81 6.48
CA THR A 350 11.09 -21.96 5.37
C THR A 350 12.43 -22.54 5.85
N ALA A 351 12.91 -22.11 7.03
CA ALA A 351 14.14 -22.62 7.61
C ALA A 351 14.05 -24.13 7.95
N LYS A 352 12.91 -24.60 8.48
CA LYS A 352 12.69 -26.02 8.76
C LYS A 352 12.69 -26.86 7.49
N GLU A 353 11.89 -26.46 6.50
CA GLU A 353 11.81 -27.16 5.20
C GLU A 353 13.20 -27.25 4.53
N SER A 354 13.99 -26.19 4.64
CA SER A 354 15.33 -26.14 4.04
C SER A 354 16.34 -26.98 4.81
N THR A 355 16.23 -27.03 6.13
CA THR A 355 17.04 -27.94 6.97
C THR A 355 16.81 -29.39 6.56
N ASP A 356 15.55 -29.78 6.37
CA ASP A 356 15.20 -31.15 5.95
C ASP A 356 15.78 -31.49 4.57
N GLN A 357 15.71 -30.55 3.61
CA GLN A 357 16.30 -30.73 2.28
C GLN A 357 17.83 -30.86 2.34
N PHE A 358 18.53 -30.01 3.09
CA PHE A 358 19.98 -30.11 3.20
C PHE A 358 20.43 -31.38 3.92
N ASN A 359 19.64 -31.88 4.86
CA ASN A 359 19.89 -33.19 5.48
C ASN A 359 19.78 -34.32 4.46
N GLN A 360 18.81 -34.30 3.54
CA GLN A 360 18.70 -35.29 2.46
C GLN A 360 19.93 -35.26 1.55
N HIS A 361 20.38 -34.07 1.14
CA HIS A 361 21.61 -33.90 0.36
C HIS A 361 22.83 -34.45 1.08
N LEU A 362 22.97 -34.16 2.38
CA LEU A 362 24.09 -34.68 3.19
C LEU A 362 24.10 -36.22 3.23
N GLN A 363 22.94 -36.86 3.33
CA GLN A 363 22.87 -38.32 3.30
C GLN A 363 23.21 -38.89 1.92
N ALA A 364 22.80 -38.22 0.83
CA ALA A 364 23.18 -38.60 -0.52
C ALA A 364 24.71 -38.57 -0.70
N PHE A 365 25.39 -37.50 -0.25
CA PHE A 365 26.86 -37.45 -0.29
C PHE A 365 27.53 -38.56 0.53
N ARG A 366 27.00 -38.90 1.71
CA ARG A 366 27.52 -40.00 2.52
C ARG A 366 27.37 -41.36 1.82
N GLY A 367 26.26 -41.56 1.12
CA GLY A 367 26.02 -42.76 0.32
C GLY A 367 26.96 -42.90 -0.88
N MET A 368 27.50 -41.78 -1.40
CA MET A 368 28.49 -41.82 -2.48
C MET A 368 29.91 -42.21 -2.04
N ALA A 369 30.21 -42.10 -0.74
CA ALA A 369 31.52 -42.46 -0.17
C ALA A 369 31.61 -43.94 0.25
N GLN A 370 30.49 -44.67 0.19
CA GLN A 370 30.39 -46.12 0.39
C GLN A 370 30.39 -46.82 -0.96
#